data_AF-D1FQB2-F1
#
_entry.id   AF-D1FQB2-F1
#
_cell.length_a   1.000
_cell.length_b   1.000
_cell.length_c   1.000
_cell.angle_alpha   90.00
_cell.angle_beta   90.00
_cell.angle_gamma   90.00
#
_symmetry.space_group_name_H-M   'P 1'
#
loop_
_entity.id
_entity.type
_entity.pdbx_description
1 polymer ?
#
loop_
_entity_poly.entity_id
_entity_poly.type
_entity_poly.pdbx_seq_one_letter_code
_entity_poly.pdbx_strand_id
1 'polypeptide(L)'
;EAFNSSSATLLTIRDNIHFVMVNSVAMEGDGCNICENAEYELHSISKRLKCGRGIGKCDKVPKLEAAYSKPIVLQHYPMYRESDRACREHDSPTIDLYRERWEVLSKESTDLIGELIEPRLAFSGHSHHFCHLTNRLRIEEYTVPSFNWRNKANPSFLLATLTSTDHAISKCNLPLERAIVHSYLVGVVLTILILSCRGWIGKALGRVRGLFRRRRCLQYKKLEH
;
A
#
# COMPACT_ATOMS: atom_id res chain seq x y z
N GLU A 1 -24.74 -12.18 3.74
CA GLU A 1 -23.49 -12.80 4.24
C GLU A 1 -22.72 -11.73 4.98
N ALA A 2 -22.62 -11.84 6.30
CA ALA A 2 -21.74 -10.96 7.08
C ALA A 2 -20.33 -11.53 6.98
N PHE A 3 -19.38 -10.75 6.47
CA PHE A 3 -17.97 -11.13 6.55
C PHE A 3 -17.65 -11.34 8.03
N ASN A 4 -17.30 -12.57 8.42
CA ASN A 4 -16.81 -12.91 9.75
C ASN A 4 -15.38 -12.35 9.89
N SER A 5 -15.27 -11.03 9.96
CA SER A 5 -14.03 -10.29 10.16
C SER A 5 -14.03 -9.74 11.57
N SER A 6 -13.07 -10.17 12.40
CA SER A 6 -12.82 -9.54 13.70
C SER A 6 -12.56 -8.05 13.51
N SER A 7 -13.15 -7.22 14.38
CA SER A 7 -12.98 -5.77 14.39
C SER A 7 -11.61 -5.35 14.94
N ALA A 8 -10.95 -6.20 15.74
CA ALA A 8 -9.56 -6.05 16.13
C ALA A 8 -8.86 -7.41 16.23
N THR A 9 -7.60 -7.48 15.79
CA THR A 9 -6.83 -8.73 15.76
C THR A 9 -5.41 -8.50 16.27
N LEU A 10 -4.93 -9.40 17.12
CA LEU A 10 -3.51 -9.50 17.47
C LEU A 10 -2.83 -10.50 16.54
N LEU A 11 -1.90 -10.01 15.73
CA LEU A 11 -1.03 -10.81 14.87
C LEU A 11 0.40 -10.78 15.44
N THR A 12 1.07 -11.92 15.44
CA THR A 12 2.51 -11.97 15.75
C THR A 12 3.26 -12.49 14.54
N ILE A 13 4.25 -11.73 14.10
CA ILE A 13 5.15 -12.11 13.00
C ILE A 13 6.51 -12.42 13.62
N ARG A 14 7.33 -13.16 12.85
CA ARG A 14 8.74 -13.52 13.12
C ARG A 14 9.46 -12.52 14.04
N ASP A 15 10.31 -13.04 14.91
CA ASP A 15 11.08 -12.26 15.89
C ASP A 15 10.21 -11.58 16.97
N ASN A 16 9.09 -12.23 17.32
CA ASN A 16 8.20 -11.82 18.41
C ASN A 16 7.58 -10.42 18.22
N ILE A 17 7.37 -9.98 16.98
CA ILE A 17 6.84 -8.64 16.68
C ILE A 17 5.32 -8.70 16.70
N HIS A 18 4.70 -7.97 17.63
CA HIS A 18 3.24 -7.90 17.77
C HIS A 18 2.65 -6.76 16.95
N PHE A 19 1.60 -7.08 16.20
CA PHE A 19 0.77 -6.13 15.47
C PHE A 19 -0.66 -6.21 15.98
N VAL A 20 -1.26 -5.06 16.21
CA VAL A 20 -2.69 -4.94 16.50
C VAL A 20 -3.35 -4.28 15.30
N MET A 21 -4.10 -5.08 14.54
CA MET A 21 -4.91 -4.58 13.44
C MET A 21 -6.24 -4.12 14.00
N VAL A 22 -6.63 -2.88 13.68
CA VAL A 22 -7.87 -2.28 14.16
C VAL A 22 -8.72 -1.88 12.96
N ASN A 23 -9.96 -2.35 12.93
CA ASN A 23 -10.96 -1.85 12.01
C ASN A 23 -11.36 -0.44 12.44
N SER A 24 -10.72 0.58 11.86
CA SER A 24 -10.94 1.97 12.23
C SER A 24 -12.37 2.47 11.98
N VAL A 25 -13.16 1.80 11.12
CA VAL A 25 -14.59 2.13 10.92
C VAL A 25 -15.42 1.72 12.12
N ALA A 26 -14.99 0.70 12.87
CA ALA A 26 -15.63 0.29 14.12
C ALA A 26 -15.17 1.13 15.33
N MET A 27 -14.34 2.15 15.12
CA MET A 27 -13.86 3.05 16.18
C MET A 27 -14.59 4.40 16.14
N GLU A 28 -15.86 4.40 15.74
CA GLU A 28 -16.73 5.58 15.69
C GLU A 28 -17.10 6.08 17.10
N GLY A 29 -17.26 5.14 18.05
CA GLY A 29 -17.64 5.41 19.44
C GLY A 29 -19.12 5.78 19.62
N ASP A 30 -19.99 5.38 18.69
CA ASP A 30 -21.43 5.63 18.69
C ASP A 30 -22.27 4.48 19.29
N GLY A 31 -21.61 3.45 19.84
CA GLY A 31 -22.27 2.28 20.43
C GLY A 31 -22.88 1.32 19.41
N CYS A 32 -22.45 1.38 18.14
CA CYS A 32 -22.90 0.43 17.14
C CYS A 32 -22.45 -1.02 17.46
N ASN A 33 -23.19 -2.04 17.01
CA ASN A 33 -22.86 -3.45 17.31
C ASN A 33 -21.42 -3.84 16.92
N ILE A 34 -20.90 -3.35 15.78
CA ILE A 34 -19.52 -3.62 15.36
C ILE A 34 -18.49 -2.85 16.20
N CYS A 35 -18.90 -1.70 16.76
CA CYS A 35 -18.12 -0.83 17.61
C CYS A 35 -17.93 -1.46 19.00
N GLU A 36 -19.03 -1.93 19.61
CA GLU A 36 -18.98 -2.65 20.89
C GLU A 36 -18.11 -3.93 20.78
N ASN A 37 -18.24 -4.66 19.67
CA ASN A 37 -17.38 -5.81 19.40
C ASN A 37 -15.90 -5.43 19.26
N ALA A 38 -15.60 -4.31 18.60
CA ALA A 38 -14.24 -3.81 18.45
C ALA A 38 -13.61 -3.47 19.81
N GLU A 39 -14.34 -2.75 20.66
CA GLU A 39 -13.90 -2.41 22.01
C GLU A 39 -13.68 -3.68 22.84
N TYR A 40 -14.60 -4.64 22.79
CA TYR A 40 -14.46 -5.91 23.48
C TYR A 40 -13.21 -6.68 23.03
N GLU A 41 -12.95 -6.76 21.73
CA GLU A 41 -11.77 -7.41 21.17
C GLU A 41 -10.47 -6.67 21.55
N LEU A 42 -10.46 -5.34 21.52
CA LEU A 42 -9.32 -4.53 21.99
C LEU A 42 -9.03 -4.76 23.48
N HIS A 43 -10.06 -4.84 24.32
CA HIS A 43 -9.91 -5.19 25.73
C HIS A 43 -9.34 -6.60 25.94
N SER A 44 -9.78 -7.56 25.13
CA SER A 44 -9.25 -8.93 25.15
C SER A 44 -7.76 -8.96 24.76
N ILE A 45 -7.39 -8.24 23.69
CA ILE A 45 -6.00 -8.08 23.26
C ILE A 45 -5.17 -7.38 24.34
N SER A 46 -5.67 -6.31 24.95
CA SER A 46 -5.02 -5.59 26.05
C SER A 46 -4.69 -6.52 27.22
N LYS A 47 -5.62 -7.39 27.63
CA LYS A 47 -5.39 -8.38 28.69
C LYS A 47 -4.25 -9.34 28.32
N ARG A 48 -4.22 -9.83 27.08
CA ARG A 48 -3.16 -10.72 26.59
C ARG A 48 -1.79 -10.04 26.59
N LEU A 49 -1.73 -8.79 26.13
CA LEU A 49 -0.50 -7.98 26.12
C LEU A 49 -0.01 -7.67 27.55
N LYS A 50 -0.91 -7.28 28.46
CA LYS A 50 -0.59 -7.06 29.89
C LYS A 50 -0.06 -8.34 30.55
N CYS A 51 -0.66 -9.48 30.25
CA CYS A 51 -0.16 -10.77 30.72
C CYS A 51 1.21 -11.14 30.14
N GLY A 52 1.49 -10.81 28.87
CA GLY A 52 2.82 -10.93 28.29
C GLY A 52 3.90 -10.14 29.02
N ARG A 53 3.51 -9.03 29.67
CA ARG A 53 4.37 -8.18 30.51
C ARG A 53 4.44 -8.63 31.97
N GLY A 54 3.70 -9.67 32.36
CA GLY A 54 3.58 -10.10 33.76
C GLY A 54 2.72 -9.16 34.63
N ILE A 55 1.82 -8.38 34.02
CA ILE A 55 0.97 -7.41 34.72
C ILE A 55 -0.44 -7.98 34.88
N GLY A 56 -0.94 -8.02 36.13
CA GLY A 56 -2.31 -8.43 36.45
C GLY A 56 -2.49 -9.94 36.68
N LYS A 57 -3.75 -10.40 36.70
CA LYS A 57 -4.11 -11.82 36.89
C LYS A 57 -4.30 -12.51 35.54
N CYS A 58 -3.49 -13.54 35.27
CA CYS A 58 -3.39 -14.16 33.94
C CYS A 58 -3.91 -15.60 33.87
N ASP A 59 -4.56 -16.09 34.93
CA ASP A 59 -4.94 -17.50 35.08
C ASP A 59 -5.92 -18.01 34.00
N LYS A 60 -6.72 -17.12 33.40
CA LYS A 60 -7.73 -17.44 32.38
C LYS A 60 -7.47 -16.75 31.03
N VAL A 61 -6.30 -16.13 30.85
CA VAL A 61 -5.96 -15.38 29.63
C VAL A 61 -5.08 -16.24 28.74
N PRO A 62 -5.42 -16.42 27.45
CA PRO A 62 -4.54 -17.11 26.50
C PRO A 62 -3.17 -16.46 26.48
N LYS A 63 -2.12 -17.27 26.68
CA LYS A 63 -0.73 -16.79 26.64
C LYS A 63 -0.39 -16.26 25.25
N LEU A 64 0.55 -15.33 25.19
CA LEU A 64 1.19 -14.97 23.93
C LEU A 64 2.02 -16.16 23.44
N GLU A 65 1.99 -16.42 22.14
CA GLU A 65 2.76 -17.50 21.50
C GLU A 65 4.27 -17.18 21.44
N ALA A 66 4.62 -15.94 21.72
CA ALA A 66 5.93 -15.33 21.53
C ALA A 66 6.25 -14.43 22.72
N ALA A 67 7.54 -14.06 22.86
CA ALA A 67 7.95 -13.09 23.87
C ALA A 67 7.26 -11.74 23.63
N TYR A 68 6.95 -11.02 24.70
CA TYR A 68 6.31 -9.72 24.56
C TYR A 68 7.22 -8.71 23.83
N SER A 69 6.67 -8.06 22.80
CA SER A 69 7.18 -6.80 22.25
C SER A 69 6.12 -5.70 22.33
N LYS A 70 6.55 -4.44 22.41
CA LYS A 70 5.60 -3.33 22.40
C LYS A 70 4.95 -3.26 21.01
N PRO A 71 3.60 -3.29 20.93
CA PRO A 71 2.91 -3.58 19.67
C PRO A 71 2.95 -2.43 18.68
N ILE A 72 2.76 -2.77 17.40
CA ILE A 72 2.56 -1.84 16.30
C ILE A 72 1.08 -1.84 15.92
N VAL A 73 0.46 -0.67 15.79
CA VAL A 73 -0.95 -0.58 15.36
C VAL A 73 -1.02 -0.40 13.85
N LEU A 74 -1.89 -1.17 13.20
CA LEU A 74 -2.23 -1.05 11.78
C LEU A 74 -3.73 -0.75 11.65
N GLN A 75 -4.07 0.33 10.96
CA GLN A 75 -5.46 0.72 10.74
C GLN A 75 -5.62 1.53 9.45
N HIS A 76 -6.86 1.80 9.02
CA HIS A 76 -7.09 2.56 7.79
C HIS A 76 -7.14 4.07 8.05
N TYR A 77 -7.97 4.56 8.99
CA TYR A 77 -8.02 5.98 9.34
C TYR A 77 -6.84 6.36 10.25
N PRO A 78 -6.17 7.50 10.03
CA PRO A 78 -5.15 8.01 10.95
C PRO A 78 -5.68 8.23 12.36
N MET A 79 -4.77 8.21 13.34
CA MET A 79 -5.11 8.68 14.69
C MET A 79 -5.50 10.16 14.64
N TYR A 80 -6.18 10.61 15.69
CA TYR A 80 -6.64 11.98 15.78
C TYR A 80 -5.51 12.99 15.56
N ARG A 81 -5.72 13.87 14.57
CA ARG A 81 -4.97 15.11 14.33
C ARG A 81 -5.87 16.13 13.63
N GLU A 82 -5.64 17.41 13.87
CA GLU A 82 -6.46 18.50 13.29
C GLU A 82 -6.21 18.71 11.79
N SER A 83 -5.01 18.41 11.31
CA SER A 83 -4.60 18.50 9.91
C SER A 83 -3.22 17.86 9.72
N ASP A 84 -2.76 17.81 8.47
CA ASP A 84 -1.39 17.41 8.12
C ASP A 84 -0.34 18.50 8.42
N ARG A 85 -0.70 19.64 9.02
CA ARG A 85 0.26 20.70 9.37
C ARG A 85 1.38 20.24 10.31
N ALA A 86 1.09 19.27 11.18
CA ALA A 86 2.05 18.73 12.14
C ALA A 86 2.96 17.64 11.56
N CYS A 87 2.75 17.25 10.30
CA CYS A 87 3.61 16.27 9.63
C CYS A 87 5.00 16.87 9.40
N ARG A 88 6.04 16.16 9.85
CA ARG A 88 7.45 16.50 9.53
C ARG A 88 7.74 16.31 8.06
N GLU A 89 7.14 15.28 7.47
CA GLU A 89 7.15 15.03 6.03
C GLU A 89 5.72 14.77 5.58
N HIS A 90 5.31 15.41 4.49
CA HIS A 90 4.04 15.13 3.84
C HIS A 90 4.11 15.33 2.34
N ASP A 91 3.16 14.77 1.59
CA ASP A 91 3.05 14.99 0.14
C ASP A 91 1.69 15.50 -0.35
N SER A 92 0.79 15.84 0.57
CA SER A 92 -0.46 16.53 0.22
C SER A 92 -0.16 17.90 -0.40
N PRO A 93 -0.80 18.29 -1.52
CA PRO A 93 -0.61 19.60 -2.14
C PRO A 93 -1.21 20.74 -1.30
N THR A 94 -2.23 20.44 -0.50
CA THR A 94 -2.93 21.36 0.38
C THR A 94 -2.96 20.81 1.80
N ILE A 95 -3.06 21.70 2.79
CA ILE A 95 -3.25 21.31 4.19
C ILE A 95 -4.67 21.65 4.58
N ASP A 96 -5.51 20.62 4.59
CA ASP A 96 -6.92 20.71 4.93
C ASP A 96 -7.14 20.40 6.42
N LEU A 97 -8.22 20.95 6.98
CA LEU A 97 -8.66 20.61 8.32
C LEU A 97 -9.41 19.27 8.30
N TYR A 98 -9.11 18.41 9.26
CA TYR A 98 -9.73 17.10 9.38
C TYR A 98 -10.89 17.12 10.36
N ARG A 99 -11.92 16.36 10.02
CA ARG A 99 -13.04 16.06 10.89
C ARG A 99 -12.79 14.71 11.55
N GLU A 100 -13.04 14.68 12.85
CA GLU A 100 -13.11 13.44 13.59
C GLU A 100 -14.17 12.52 12.97
N ARG A 101 -13.91 11.21 13.02
CA ARG A 101 -14.80 10.15 12.52
C ARG A 101 -15.01 10.16 11.00
N TRP A 102 -14.21 10.95 10.27
CA TRP A 102 -14.27 11.00 8.82
C TRP A 102 -12.89 10.84 8.21
N GLU A 103 -12.05 11.88 8.28
CA GLU A 103 -10.68 11.81 7.78
C GLU A 103 -9.72 11.16 8.78
N VAL A 104 -10.06 11.21 10.08
CA VAL A 104 -9.26 10.67 11.19
C VAL A 104 -10.16 10.05 12.26
N LEU A 105 -9.59 9.20 13.11
CA LEU A 105 -10.28 8.75 14.33
C LEU A 105 -10.62 9.93 15.25
N SER A 106 -11.63 9.74 16.10
CA SER A 106 -11.89 10.68 17.19
C SER A 106 -10.75 10.72 18.21
N LYS A 107 -10.70 11.81 19.00
CA LYS A 107 -9.80 11.90 20.15
C LYS A 107 -10.02 10.73 21.10
N GLU A 108 -11.29 10.44 21.40
CA GLU A 108 -11.67 9.40 22.36
C GLU A 108 -11.19 8.03 21.91
N SER A 109 -11.40 7.66 20.63
CA SER A 109 -10.95 6.38 20.10
C SER A 109 -9.43 6.28 20.00
N THR A 110 -8.75 7.39 19.71
CA THR A 110 -7.28 7.45 19.71
C THR A 110 -6.73 7.19 21.12
N ASP A 111 -7.32 7.84 22.13
CA ASP A 111 -6.92 7.68 23.54
C ASP A 111 -7.22 6.27 24.05
N LEU A 112 -8.38 5.71 23.71
CA LEU A 112 -8.75 4.32 24.04
C LEU A 112 -7.73 3.31 23.49
N ILE A 113 -7.33 3.45 22.22
CA ILE A 113 -6.29 2.59 21.64
C ILE A 113 -4.97 2.77 22.38
N GLY A 114 -4.60 4.01 22.69
CA GLY A 114 -3.39 4.33 23.46
C GLY A 114 -3.35 3.65 24.83
N GLU A 115 -4.46 3.72 25.58
CA GLU A 115 -4.59 3.16 26.92
C GLU A 115 -4.63 1.62 26.94
N LEU A 116 -5.30 1.02 25.95
CA LEU A 116 -5.46 -0.43 25.90
C LEU A 116 -4.24 -1.14 25.32
N ILE A 117 -3.66 -0.58 24.26
CA ILE A 117 -2.66 -1.26 23.45
C ILE A 117 -1.24 -0.79 23.80
N GLU A 118 -1.08 0.45 24.28
CA GLU A 118 0.22 1.09 24.51
C GLU A 118 1.19 0.86 23.34
N PRO A 119 0.84 1.27 22.10
CA PRO A 119 1.66 1.00 20.93
C PRO A 119 3.00 1.74 20.96
N ARG A 120 3.97 1.28 20.14
CA ARG A 120 5.24 2.01 19.90
C ARG A 120 5.31 2.71 18.54
N LEU A 121 4.44 2.31 17.61
CA LEU A 121 4.46 2.72 16.21
C LEU A 121 3.06 2.51 15.63
N ALA A 122 2.62 3.39 14.75
CA ALA A 122 1.34 3.27 14.06
C ALA A 122 1.49 3.46 12.54
N PHE A 123 0.74 2.68 11.78
CA PHE A 123 0.57 2.89 10.34
C PHE A 123 -0.91 3.07 10.02
N SER A 124 -1.19 4.11 9.25
CA SER A 124 -2.52 4.49 8.78
C SER A 124 -2.54 4.70 7.27
N GLY A 125 -3.70 5.01 6.70
CA GLY A 125 -3.86 5.33 5.28
C GLY A 125 -4.93 6.41 5.09
N HIS A 126 -5.93 6.11 4.26
CA HIS A 126 -7.12 6.94 4.02
C HIS A 126 -6.90 8.25 3.26
N SER A 127 -5.99 9.14 3.68
CA SER A 127 -5.79 10.46 3.04
C SER A 127 -5.20 10.38 1.63
N HIS A 128 -4.73 9.19 1.22
CA HIS A 128 -4.00 8.94 -0.03
C HIS A 128 -2.67 9.72 -0.14
N HIS A 129 -2.26 10.39 0.93
CA HIS A 129 -1.09 11.24 0.99
C HIS A 129 -0.18 10.80 2.13
N PHE A 130 1.12 10.91 1.89
CA PHE A 130 2.09 10.59 2.91
C PHE A 130 2.03 11.64 4.00
N CYS A 131 2.08 11.19 5.25
CA CYS A 131 2.35 12.03 6.41
C CYS A 131 3.18 11.22 7.40
N HIS A 132 4.24 11.84 7.93
CA HIS A 132 5.03 11.30 9.04
C HIS A 132 5.05 12.30 10.19
N LEU A 133 4.58 11.87 11.35
CA LEU A 133 4.51 12.73 12.54
C LEU A 133 4.71 11.93 13.83
N THR A 134 4.93 12.66 14.92
CA THR A 134 4.73 12.12 16.26
C THR A 134 3.30 12.46 16.67
N ASN A 135 2.45 11.46 16.87
CA ASN A 135 1.02 11.65 17.07
C ASN A 135 0.65 11.99 18.53
N ARG A 136 -0.66 12.09 18.82
CA ARG A 136 -1.22 12.38 20.15
C ARG A 136 -0.71 11.42 21.25
N LEU A 137 -0.44 10.16 20.90
CA LEU A 137 0.07 9.14 21.82
C LEU A 137 1.58 9.23 22.03
N ARG A 138 2.25 10.25 21.47
CA ARG A 138 3.70 10.46 21.48
C ARG A 138 4.48 9.31 20.85
N ILE A 139 3.92 8.69 19.83
CA ILE A 139 4.57 7.67 19.01
C ILE A 139 4.71 8.15 17.57
N GLU A 140 5.63 7.54 16.85
CA GLU A 140 5.75 7.73 15.42
C GLU A 140 4.52 7.14 14.72
N GLU A 141 3.92 7.91 13.81
CA GLU A 141 2.85 7.47 12.95
C GLU A 141 3.17 7.80 11.49
N TYR A 142 2.94 6.83 10.61
CA TYR A 142 3.11 6.97 9.17
C TYR A 142 1.77 6.73 8.48
N THR A 143 1.24 7.77 7.86
CA THR A 143 0.11 7.64 6.93
C THR A 143 0.65 7.23 5.57
N VAL A 144 0.28 6.03 5.12
CA VAL A 144 0.75 5.42 3.87
C VAL A 144 0.02 6.07 2.69
N PRO A 145 0.75 6.63 1.71
CA PRO A 145 0.16 7.23 0.53
C PRO A 145 -0.47 6.18 -0.38
N SER A 146 -1.29 6.62 -1.33
CA SER A 146 -1.83 5.71 -2.33
C SER A 146 -0.74 5.22 -3.30
N PHE A 147 -0.76 3.92 -3.60
CA PHE A 147 0.17 3.30 -4.55
C PHE A 147 -0.30 3.37 -6.02
N ASN A 148 -1.43 4.03 -6.31
CA ASN A 148 -2.03 4.06 -7.64
C ASN A 148 -2.18 5.48 -8.21
N TRP A 149 -2.06 5.58 -9.53
CA TRP A 149 -2.19 6.85 -10.26
C TRP A 149 -3.61 7.40 -10.31
N ARG A 150 -4.63 6.57 -10.05
CA ARG A 150 -6.03 7.02 -9.99
C ARG A 150 -6.23 8.08 -8.91
N ASN A 151 -5.51 7.95 -7.81
CA ASN A 151 -5.67 8.84 -6.65
C ASN A 151 -4.65 9.98 -6.63
N LYS A 152 -3.45 9.79 -7.22
CA LYS A 152 -2.37 10.79 -7.21
C LYS A 152 -1.38 10.56 -8.35
N ALA A 153 -0.90 11.64 -8.97
CA ALA A 153 0.05 11.58 -10.08
C ALA A 153 1.46 11.07 -9.71
N ASN A 154 1.87 11.18 -8.45
CA ASN A 154 3.14 10.73 -7.89
C ASN A 154 2.94 9.69 -6.76
N PRO A 155 2.46 8.47 -7.07
CA PRO A 155 2.22 7.46 -6.05
C PRO A 155 3.53 6.98 -5.42
N SER A 156 3.45 6.48 -4.19
CA SER A 156 4.59 5.94 -3.46
C SER A 156 4.14 4.80 -2.55
N PHE A 157 5.10 4.03 -2.04
CA PHE A 157 4.89 3.00 -1.03
C PHE A 157 5.94 3.11 0.07
N LEU A 158 5.67 2.52 1.23
CA LEU A 158 6.64 2.44 2.32
C LEU A 158 7.23 1.04 2.37
N LEU A 159 8.56 0.97 2.54
CA LEU A 159 9.27 -0.23 2.93
C LEU A 159 9.65 -0.10 4.40
N ALA A 160 9.14 -0.99 5.24
CA ALA A 160 9.39 -1.01 6.67
C ALA A 160 10.28 -2.19 7.05
N THR A 161 11.35 -1.91 7.77
CA THR A 161 12.16 -2.93 8.46
C THR A 161 11.84 -2.82 9.95
N LEU A 162 11.38 -3.91 10.55
CA LEU A 162 10.86 -3.92 11.92
C LEU A 162 11.62 -4.96 12.75
N THR A 163 12.00 -4.60 13.96
CA THR A 163 12.48 -5.52 15.00
C THR A 163 11.51 -5.49 16.19
N SER A 164 11.75 -6.26 17.25
CA SER A 164 10.90 -6.21 18.46
C SER A 164 10.95 -4.87 19.19
N THR A 165 12.00 -4.08 19.00
CA THR A 165 12.23 -2.81 19.71
C THR A 165 12.30 -1.59 18.79
N ASP A 166 12.76 -1.75 17.55
CA ASP A 166 13.10 -0.65 16.65
C ASP A 166 12.41 -0.77 15.28
N HIS A 167 12.55 0.26 14.45
CA HIS A 167 12.02 0.31 13.09
C HIS A 167 12.85 1.25 12.19
N ALA A 168 12.88 0.93 10.90
CA ALA A 168 13.41 1.80 9.85
C ALA A 168 12.43 1.85 8.68
N ILE A 169 12.10 3.05 8.22
CA ILE A 169 11.10 3.29 7.17
C ILE A 169 11.75 3.97 5.98
N SER A 170 11.44 3.50 4.78
CA SER A 170 11.86 4.11 3.52
C SER A 170 10.66 4.38 2.63
N LYS A 171 10.47 5.62 2.21
CA LYS A 171 9.45 5.99 1.22
C LYS A 171 10.02 5.82 -0.19
N CYS A 172 9.37 4.99 -0.99
CA CYS A 172 9.77 4.67 -2.36
C CYS A 172 8.77 5.24 -3.35
N ASN A 173 9.21 6.16 -4.21
CA ASN A 173 8.35 6.77 -5.23
C ASN A 173 8.20 5.84 -6.44
N LEU A 174 7.00 5.75 -6.99
CA LEU A 174 6.76 5.19 -8.31
C LEU A 174 6.96 6.26 -9.40
N PRO A 175 7.10 5.87 -10.68
CA PRO A 175 7.11 6.83 -11.78
C PRO A 175 5.87 7.72 -11.78
N LEU A 176 6.01 8.95 -12.27
CA LEU A 176 4.87 9.85 -12.43
C LEU A 176 3.89 9.31 -13.48
N GLU A 177 2.60 9.63 -13.34
CA GLU A 177 1.56 9.23 -14.31
C GLU A 177 1.95 9.59 -15.75
N ARG A 178 2.44 10.82 -15.95
CA ARG A 178 2.95 11.29 -17.25
C ARG A 178 4.08 10.43 -17.80
N ALA A 179 4.98 9.94 -16.94
CA ALA A 179 6.09 9.09 -17.38
C ALA A 179 5.58 7.73 -17.88
N ILE A 180 4.57 7.17 -17.21
CA ILE A 180 3.87 5.96 -17.65
C ILE A 180 3.18 6.19 -18.99
N VAL A 181 2.40 7.27 -19.14
CA VAL A 181 1.73 7.61 -20.41
C VAL A 181 2.73 7.81 -21.54
N HIS A 182 3.82 8.55 -21.30
CA HIS A 182 4.87 8.75 -22.30
C HIS A 182 5.53 7.44 -22.71
N SER A 183 5.79 6.53 -21.77
CA SER A 183 6.37 5.22 -22.09
C SER A 183 5.48 4.39 -23.01
N TYR A 184 4.15 4.42 -22.82
CA TYR A 184 3.21 3.75 -23.70
C TYR A 184 3.16 4.38 -25.10
N LEU A 185 3.12 5.72 -25.19
CA LEU A 185 3.13 6.42 -26.48
C LEU A 185 4.41 6.10 -27.28
N VAL A 186 5.58 6.14 -26.63
CA VAL A 186 6.85 5.76 -27.24
C VAL A 186 6.82 4.29 -27.68
N GLY A 187 6.31 3.38 -26.83
CA GLY A 187 6.17 1.97 -27.17
C GLY A 187 5.29 1.71 -28.40
N VAL A 188 4.16 2.43 -28.53
CA VAL A 188 3.27 2.34 -29.69
C VAL A 188 3.99 2.84 -30.96
N VAL A 189 4.65 3.99 -30.89
CA VAL A 189 5.41 4.55 -32.03
C VAL A 189 6.51 3.58 -32.48
N LEU A 190 7.30 3.04 -31.54
CA LEU A 190 8.35 2.06 -31.85
C LEU A 190 7.77 0.79 -32.47
N THR A 191 6.63 0.30 -31.97
CA THR A 191 5.95 -0.88 -32.52
C THR A 191 5.50 -0.63 -33.96
N ILE A 192 4.89 0.53 -34.25
CA ILE A 192 4.48 0.92 -35.61
C ILE A 192 5.69 1.02 -36.55
N LEU A 193 6.79 1.63 -36.09
CA LEU A 193 8.03 1.73 -36.87
C LEU A 193 8.61 0.36 -37.19
N ILE A 194 8.67 -0.56 -36.22
CA ILE A 194 9.17 -1.93 -36.41
C ILE A 194 8.30 -2.70 -37.42
N LEU A 195 6.97 -2.64 -37.28
CA LEU A 195 6.04 -3.30 -38.21
C LEU A 195 6.16 -2.72 -39.63
N SER A 196 6.29 -1.39 -39.74
CA SER A 196 6.48 -0.70 -41.02
C SER A 196 7.81 -1.07 -41.68
N CYS A 197 8.92 -1.09 -40.93
CA CYS A 197 10.23 -1.53 -41.44
C CYS A 197 10.22 -3.00 -41.89
N ARG A 198 9.57 -3.90 -41.14
CA ARG A 198 9.40 -5.30 -41.56
C ARG A 198 8.59 -5.42 -42.85
N GLY A 199 7.51 -4.65 -42.98
CA GLY A 199 6.71 -4.58 -44.21
C GLY A 199 7.50 -4.04 -45.40
N TRP A 200 8.34 -3.03 -45.17
CA TRP A 200 9.25 -2.47 -46.19
C TRP A 200 10.34 -3.46 -46.61
N ILE A 201 10.97 -4.15 -45.66
CA ILE A 201 11.98 -5.19 -45.95
C ILE A 201 11.34 -6.37 -46.71
N GLY A 202 10.15 -6.82 -46.30
CA GLY A 202 9.40 -7.87 -46.99
C GLY A 202 9.00 -7.47 -48.41
N LYS A 203 8.54 -6.23 -48.61
CA LYS A 203 8.24 -5.69 -49.95
C LYS A 203 9.51 -5.53 -50.81
N ALA A 204 10.63 -5.11 -50.23
CA ALA A 204 11.91 -4.98 -50.92
C ALA A 204 12.44 -6.36 -51.38
N LEU A 205 12.42 -7.37 -50.51
CA LEU A 205 12.81 -8.76 -50.84
C LEU A 205 11.87 -9.41 -51.87
N GLY A 206 10.56 -9.14 -51.80
CA GLY A 206 9.58 -9.60 -52.80
C GLY A 206 9.81 -8.97 -54.18
N ARG A 207 10.17 -7.68 -54.23
CA ARG A 207 10.48 -6.96 -55.48
C ARG A 207 11.76 -7.47 -56.13
N VAL A 208 12.77 -7.85 -55.35
CA VAL A 208 14.01 -8.51 -55.84
C VAL A 208 13.73 -9.91 -56.40
N ARG A 209 12.87 -10.72 -55.77
CA ARG A 209 12.44 -12.02 -56.32
C ARG A 209 11.65 -11.89 -57.63
N GLY A 210 10.86 -10.84 -57.81
CA GLY A 210 10.15 -10.54 -59.06
C GLY A 210 11.09 -10.19 -60.23
N LEU A 211 12.23 -9.56 -59.95
CA LEU A 211 13.25 -9.22 -60.95
C LEU A 211 14.02 -10.44 -61.47
N PHE A 212 14.23 -11.48 -60.64
CA PHE A 212 14.90 -12.71 -61.07
C PHE A 212 14.01 -13.70 -61.85
N ARG A 213 12.68 -13.53 -61.86
CA ARG A 213 11.75 -14.42 -62.57
C ARG A 213 11.48 -14.03 -64.03
N ARG A 214 12.19 -13.03 -64.57
CA ARG A 214 12.01 -12.49 -65.94
C ARG A 214 13.16 -12.80 -66.92
N ARG A 215 14.00 -13.81 -66.66
CA ARG A 215 14.87 -14.36 -67.71
C ARG A 215 14.08 -15.33 -68.58
N ARG A 216 13.49 -14.77 -69.65
CA ARG A 216 12.95 -15.47 -70.80
C ARG A 216 14.06 -16.38 -71.35
N CYS A 217 13.90 -17.70 -71.33
CA CYS A 217 14.75 -18.58 -72.13
C CYS A 217 14.52 -18.23 -73.61
N LEU A 218 15.56 -17.78 -74.30
CA LEU A 218 15.58 -17.65 -75.76
C LEU A 218 15.60 -19.06 -76.35
N GLN A 219 14.54 -19.46 -77.03
CA GLN A 219 14.50 -20.65 -77.87
C GLN A 219 15.19 -20.31 -79.21
N TYR A 220 16.31 -20.97 -79.50
CA TYR A 220 16.92 -20.93 -80.83
C TYR A 220 16.32 -22.03 -81.70
N LYS A 221 15.74 -21.64 -82.85
CA LYS A 221 15.18 -22.53 -83.86
C LYS A 221 16.35 -23.18 -84.62
N LYS A 222 16.37 -24.52 -84.66
CA LYS A 222 17.37 -25.30 -85.41
C LYS A 222 17.10 -25.12 -86.91
N LEU A 223 18.12 -24.69 -87.67
CA LEU A 223 18.08 -24.67 -89.14
C LEU A 223 18.20 -26.11 -89.65
N GLU A 224 17.29 -26.48 -90.54
CA GLU A 224 17.27 -27.75 -91.26
C GLU A 224 18.38 -27.80 -92.32
N HIS A 225 18.95 -28.99 -92.49
CA HIS A 225 19.58 -29.44 -93.72
C HIS A 225 19.11 -30.86 -93.99
#